data_AF-A0A947RV72-F1
#
_entry.id   AF-A0A947RV72-F1
#
_cell.length_a   1.000
_cell.length_b   1.000
_cell.length_c   1.000
_cell.angle_alpha   90.00
_cell.angle_beta   90.00
_cell.angle_gamma   90.00
#
_symmetry.space_group_name_H-M   'P 1'
#
loop_
_entity.id
_entity.type
_entity.pdbx_description
1 polymer ?
#
loop_
_entity_poly.entity_id
_entity_poly.type
_entity_poly.pdbx_seq_one_letter_code
_entity_poly.pdbx_strand_id
1 'polypeptide(L)' 'EGANYVSRSQARRVLAGLEKFKTVVLDFKGIEAIGQAFADEIFRVWKSAHTDKEISARNACENVMFMVKRAE' A
#
# COMPACT_ATOMS: atom_id res chain seq x y z
N GLU A 1 13.14 12.64 -10.03
CA GLU A 1 12.04 11.82 -10.57
C GLU A 1 11.48 10.97 -9.45
N GLY A 2 10.23 11.18 -9.06
CA GLY A 2 9.57 10.33 -8.08
C GLY A 2 9.13 9.01 -8.68
N ALA A 3 9.02 7.99 -7.84
CA ALA A 3 8.64 6.65 -8.28
C ALA A 3 7.12 6.52 -8.41
N ASN A 4 6.68 5.78 -9.43
CA ASN A 4 5.27 5.45 -9.71
C ASN A 4 5.06 3.94 -9.64
N TYR A 5 4.14 3.49 -8.77
CA TYR A 5 3.79 2.07 -8.61
C TYR A 5 2.36 1.82 -9.05
N VAL A 6 2.15 0.95 -10.04
CA VAL A 6 0.84 0.86 -10.72
C VAL A 6 0.19 -0.51 -10.54
N SER A 7 0.97 -1.59 -10.52
CA SER A 7 0.43 -2.95 -10.65
C SER A 7 0.25 -3.70 -9.33
N ARG A 8 -0.68 -4.68 -9.32
CA ARG A 8 -0.81 -5.63 -8.19
C ARG A 8 0.45 -6.45 -7.96
N SER A 9 1.16 -6.81 -9.03
CA SER A 9 2.41 -7.59 -8.90
C SER A 9 3.54 -6.79 -8.24
N GLN A 10 3.55 -5.45 -8.37
CA GLN A 10 4.42 -4.60 -7.57
C GLN A 10 4.01 -4.61 -6.10
N ALA A 11 2.73 -4.44 -5.80
CA ALA A 11 2.22 -4.48 -4.43
C ALA A 11 2.52 -5.82 -3.73
N ARG A 12 2.26 -6.96 -4.37
CA ARG A 12 2.58 -8.28 -3.80
C ARG A 12 4.05 -8.47 -3.48
N ARG A 13 4.94 -7.88 -4.29
CA ARG A 13 6.39 -7.92 -4.00
C ARG A 13 6.74 -7.12 -2.75
N VAL A 14 6.08 -5.98 -2.52
CA VAL A 14 6.25 -5.18 -1.30
C VAL A 14 5.72 -5.93 -0.07
N LEU A 15 4.59 -6.62 -0.22
CA LEU A 15 3.90 -7.33 0.86
C LEU A 15 4.52 -8.67 1.25
N ALA A 16 5.39 -9.23 0.41
CA ALA A 16 5.95 -10.56 0.62
C ALA A 16 6.72 -10.66 1.94
N GLY A 17 6.28 -11.56 2.83
CA GLY A 17 6.91 -11.79 4.13
C GLY A 17 6.51 -10.79 5.21
N LEU A 18 5.56 -9.89 4.94
CA LEU A 18 5.06 -8.93 5.94
C LEU A 18 4.00 -9.56 6.87
N GLU A 19 3.44 -10.72 6.50
CA GLU A 19 2.47 -11.48 7.30
C GLU A 19 3.01 -11.99 8.65
N LYS A 20 4.33 -11.92 8.88
CA LYS A 20 4.94 -12.24 10.18
C LYS A 20 4.84 -11.10 11.20
N PHE A 21 4.43 -9.90 10.79
CA PHE A 21 4.32 -8.73 11.65
C PHE A 21 2.85 -8.42 11.95
N LYS A 22 2.58 -7.93 13.17
CA LYS A 22 1.23 -7.47 13.56
C LYS A 22 0.90 -6.09 12.99
N THR A 23 1.89 -5.20 12.91
CA THR A 23 1.71 -3.82 12.44
C THR A 23 2.76 -3.52 11.38
N VAL A 24 2.30 -3.02 10.24
CA VAL A 24 3.11 -2.66 9.07
C VAL A 24 2.84 -1.19 8.74
N VAL A 25 3.90 -0.39 8.62
CA VAL A 25 3.82 1.00 8.19
C VAL A 25 4.59 1.15 6.89
N LEU A 26 3.90 1.51 5.82
CA LEU A 26 4.50 1.77 4.52
C LEU A 26 4.84 3.27 4.40
N ASP A 27 6.12 3.59 4.25
CA ASP A 27 6.60 4.95 4.05
C ASP A 27 6.60 5.30 2.55
N PHE A 28 5.75 6.26 2.16
CA PHE A 28 5.59 6.74 0.79
C PHE A 28 6.39 8.02 0.50
N LYS A 29 7.38 8.37 1.33
CA LYS A 29 8.25 9.52 1.08
C LYS A 29 8.92 9.42 -0.31
N GLY A 30 8.72 10.46 -1.13
CA GLY A 30 9.29 10.53 -2.49
C GLY A 30 8.50 9.76 -3.56
N ILE A 31 7.34 9.20 -3.21
CA ILE A 31 6.41 8.57 -4.16
C ILE A 31 5.44 9.63 -4.67
N GLU A 32 5.39 9.81 -5.99
CA GLU A 32 4.55 10.83 -6.62
C GLU A 32 3.12 10.34 -6.83
N ALA A 33 2.95 9.06 -7.18
CA ALA A 33 1.65 8.43 -7.32
C ALA A 33 1.72 6.91 -7.16
N ILE A 34 0.56 6.33 -6.85
CA ILE A 34 0.31 4.89 -6.97
C ILE A 34 -0.95 4.66 -7.82
N GLY A 35 -1.02 3.54 -8.53
CA GLY A 35 -2.20 3.15 -9.30
C GLY A 35 -3.24 2.45 -8.44
N GLN A 36 -4.50 2.46 -8.90
CA GLN A 36 -5.61 1.83 -8.19
C GLN A 36 -5.32 0.35 -7.88
N ALA A 37 -4.76 -0.39 -8.83
CA ALA A 37 -4.49 -1.82 -8.63
C ALA A 37 -3.41 -2.06 -7.56
N PHE A 38 -2.43 -1.16 -7.42
CA PHE A 38 -1.43 -1.22 -6.35
C PHE A 38 -2.08 -0.92 -4.98
N ALA A 39 -2.89 0.14 -4.89
CA ALA A 39 -3.56 0.51 -3.65
C ALA A 39 -4.57 -0.56 -3.20
N ASP A 40 -5.41 -1.07 -4.10
CA ASP A 40 -6.40 -2.12 -3.83
C ASP A 40 -5.72 -3.38 -3.28
N GLU A 41 -4.58 -3.78 -3.85
CA GLU A 41 -3.89 -4.99 -3.38
C GLU A 41 -3.42 -4.86 -1.92
N ILE A 42 -2.89 -3.68 -1.54
CA ILE A 42 -2.35 -3.44 -0.20
C ILE A 42 -3.45 -3.21 0.82
N PHE A 43 -4.31 -2.21 0.58
CA PHE A 43 -5.21 -1.68 1.60
C PHE A 43 -6.57 -2.38 1.63
N ARG A 44 -6.94 -3.09 0.56
CA ARG A 44 -8.16 -3.90 0.50
C ARG A 44 -7.89 -5.39 0.59
N VAL A 45 -7.18 -5.94 -0.39
CA VAL A 45 -7.04 -7.40 -0.57
C VAL A 45 -6.19 -7.99 0.55
N TRP A 46 -4.97 -7.49 0.75
CA TRP A 46 -4.07 -8.01 1.77
C TRP A 46 -4.63 -7.81 3.18
N LYS A 47 -5.21 -6.62 3.46
CA LYS A 47 -5.89 -6.34 4.73
C LYS A 47 -7.06 -7.27 5.00
N SER A 48 -7.90 -7.55 3.99
CA SER A 48 -9.01 -8.50 4.13
C SER A 48 -8.55 -9.94 4.34
N ALA A 49 -7.40 -10.31 3.78
CA ALA A 49 -6.80 -11.64 3.97
C ALA A 49 -6.09 -11.80 5.34
N HIS A 50 -5.74 -10.70 6.00
CA HIS A 50 -5.02 -10.70 7.28
C HIS A 50 -5.69 -9.75 8.29
N THR A 51 -6.92 -10.09 8.69
CA THR A 51 -7.76 -9.25 9.55
C THR A 51 -7.18 -9.04 10.96
N ASP A 52 -6.22 -9.86 11.38
CA ASP A 52 -5.48 -9.74 12.64
C ASP A 52 -4.31 -8.75 12.57
N LYS A 53 -4.05 -8.14 11.41
CA LYS A 53 -2.90 -7.27 11.15
C LYS A 53 -3.35 -5.86 10.78
N GLU A 54 -2.49 -4.92 11.15
CA GLU A 54 -2.66 -3.51 10.84
C GLU A 54 -1.66 -3.10 9.76
N ILE A 55 -2.15 -2.45 8.70
CA ILE A 55 -1.31 -1.83 7.67
C ILE A 55 -1.73 -0.39 7.44
N SER A 56 -0.77 0.53 7.43
CA SER A 56 -1.02 1.96 7.28
C SER A 56 0.03 2.63 6.38
N ALA A 57 -0.32 3.81 5.84
CA ALA A 57 0.55 4.64 5.02
C ALA A 57 1.09 5.83 5.82
N ARG A 58 2.38 6.16 5.63
CA ARG A 58 3.04 7.35 6.21
C ARG A 58 3.75 8.16 5.12
N ASN A 59 3.88 9.47 5.33
CA ASN A 59 4.55 10.42 4.42
C ASN A 59 4.06 10.37 2.96
N ALA A 60 2.79 10.01 2.77
CA ALA A 60 2.16 9.98 1.46
C ALA A 60 1.73 11.38 1.03
N CYS A 61 1.98 11.70 -0.23
CA CYS A 61 1.46 12.91 -0.87
C CYS A 61 -0.06 12.78 -1.13
N GLU A 62 -0.70 13.86 -1.57
CA GLU A 62 -2.15 13.91 -1.80
C GLU A 62 -2.63 12.84 -2.81
N ASN A 63 -1.91 12.64 -3.92
CA ASN A 63 -2.24 11.63 -4.92
C ASN A 63 -2.23 10.21 -4.36
N VAL A 64 -1.20 9.90 -3.55
CA VAL A 64 -1.09 8.59 -2.89
C VAL A 64 -2.20 8.43 -1.86
N MET A 65 -2.42 9.42 -0.99
CA MET A 65 -3.48 9.37 0.02
C MET A 65 -4.88 9.24 -0.59
N PHE A 66 -5.13 9.89 -1.73
CA PHE A 66 -6.38 9.73 -2.47
C PHE A 66 -6.61 8.28 -2.91
N MET A 67 -5.57 7.62 -3.42
CA MET A 67 -5.64 6.21 -3.82
C MET A 67 -5.78 5.26 -2.63
N VAL A 68 -5.08 5.52 -1.52
CA VAL A 68 -5.23 4.75 -0.27
C VAL A 68 -6.68 4.78 0.21
N LYS A 69 -7.26 5.99 0.37
CA LYS A 69 -8.65 6.17 0.83
C LYS A 69 -9.69 5.54 -0.11
N ARG A 70 -9.39 5.46 -1.40
CA ARG A 70 -10.26 4.81 -2.39
C ARG A 70 -10.23 3.28 -2.28
N ALA A 71 -9.12 2.72 -1.80
CA ALA A 71 -8.92 1.29 -1.61
C ALA A 71 -9.42 0.80 -0.24
N GLU A 72 -9.45 1.65 0.78
CA GLU A 72 -10.09 1.36 2.08
C GLU A 72 -11.59 1.05 1.98
#